data_AF-A0A7W9M086-F1
#
_entry.id   AF-A0A7W9M086-F1
#
_cell.length_a   1.000
_cell.length_b   1.000
_cell.length_c   1.000
_cell.angle_alpha   90.00
_cell.angle_beta   90.00
_cell.angle_gamma   90.00
#
_symmetry.space_group_name_H-M   'P 1'
#
loop_
_entity.id
_entity.type
_entity.pdbx_description
1 polymer ?
#
loop_
_entity_poly.entity_id
_entity_poly.type
_entity_poly.pdbx_seq_one_letter_code
_entity_poly.pdbx_strand_id
1 'polypeptide(L)'
;MRLDVAVDPLPGRAAAALSRVDVPWPARWDELASVVADLSVLVRGGPGARVVAQELVGVLVAAAQDRELRDREHRVALAGLVDRVLDLHAVACLAEPPDGRGLASWLLWLQTGFAEPPEVRLAPYASSLGEDGLAWYRAEAVARFERLPVIGFGETGRYDRERWALLRLMEELAEHCGDVDLQVSVLSKDLSSGWHYLQVATVLRDAGRSGEALEWVERGLVATGGRGAALRLVDLGVDECLRAGWVERAVELRRRAFLACPGVETYTRLRAAASAWGDWPAVRAEVLARVGDGVDDALRQVVAAESGGAESGGAESGAAGTRDSRA
;
A
#
# COMPACT_ATOMS: atom_id res chain seq x y z
N MET A 1 -56.79 -2.28 -17.20
CA MET A 1 -56.46 -1.03 -17.92
C MET A 1 -55.08 -0.62 -17.47
N ARG A 2 -54.04 -1.11 -18.15
CA ARG A 2 -52.65 -0.72 -17.90
C ARG A 2 -52.52 0.68 -18.50
N LEU A 3 -52.45 1.69 -17.63
CA LEU A 3 -52.08 3.02 -18.06
C LEU A 3 -50.59 2.95 -18.40
N ASP A 4 -50.30 3.17 -19.68
CA ASP A 4 -49.00 3.57 -20.20
C ASP A 4 -48.51 4.78 -19.40
N VAL A 5 -47.73 4.52 -18.35
CA VAL A 5 -46.84 5.53 -17.78
C VAL A 5 -45.63 5.54 -18.69
N ALA A 6 -45.41 6.68 -19.34
CA ALA A 6 -44.26 6.94 -20.20
C ALA A 6 -42.98 6.38 -19.57
N VAL A 7 -42.51 5.25 -20.08
CA VAL A 7 -41.19 4.71 -19.78
C VAL A 7 -40.22 5.58 -20.54
N ASP A 8 -39.86 6.70 -19.94
CA ASP A 8 -38.51 7.18 -20.13
C ASP A 8 -37.69 6.39 -19.10
N PRO A 9 -36.95 5.34 -19.50
CA PRO A 9 -36.11 4.62 -18.56
C PRO A 9 -35.22 5.69 -17.91
N LEU A 10 -35.13 5.73 -16.58
CA LEU A 10 -34.34 6.72 -15.83
C LEU A 10 -32.99 7.11 -16.47
N PRO A 11 -32.22 6.18 -17.09
CA PRO A 11 -31.06 6.49 -17.93
C PRO A 11 -31.31 7.52 -19.05
N GLY A 12 -32.42 7.42 -19.79
CA GLY A 12 -32.81 8.36 -20.86
C GLY A 12 -33.06 9.77 -20.35
N ARG A 13 -33.75 9.91 -19.21
CA ARG A 13 -33.93 11.21 -18.52
C ARG A 13 -32.59 11.81 -18.10
N ALA A 14 -31.71 11.01 -17.51
CA ALA A 14 -30.36 11.47 -17.15
C ALA A 14 -29.57 11.92 -18.39
N ALA A 15 -29.59 11.13 -19.47
CA ALA A 15 -28.91 11.46 -20.72
C ALA A 15 -29.44 12.78 -21.32
N ALA A 16 -30.76 12.96 -21.33
CA ALA A 16 -31.40 14.18 -21.80
C ALA A 16 -31.06 15.40 -20.92
N ALA A 17 -30.97 15.23 -19.60
CA ALA A 17 -30.52 16.30 -18.70
C ALA A 17 -29.07 16.70 -18.98
N LEU A 18 -28.19 15.72 -19.20
CA LEU A 18 -26.77 15.94 -19.47
C LEU A 18 -26.53 16.65 -20.81
N SER A 19 -27.31 16.32 -21.86
CA SER A 19 -27.14 16.88 -23.20
C SER A 19 -27.65 18.32 -23.38
N ARG A 20 -28.43 18.85 -22.43
CA ARG A 20 -29.02 20.21 -22.48
C ARG A 20 -28.02 21.28 -22.05
N VAL A 21 -27.01 21.55 -22.88
CA VAL A 21 -25.95 22.52 -22.58
C VAL A 21 -26.49 23.96 -22.43
N ASP A 22 -27.65 24.24 -23.02
CA ASP A 22 -28.39 25.50 -22.90
C ASP A 22 -29.06 25.72 -21.53
N VAL A 23 -29.22 24.66 -20.73
CA VAL A 23 -29.84 24.72 -19.41
C VAL A 23 -28.77 24.94 -18.31
N PRO A 24 -28.97 25.89 -17.38
CA PRO A 24 -28.05 26.11 -16.27
C PRO A 24 -27.79 24.83 -15.46
N TRP A 25 -26.55 24.64 -15.03
CA TRP A 25 -26.15 23.44 -14.28
C TRP A 25 -27.03 23.14 -13.06
N PRO A 26 -27.44 24.11 -12.22
CA PRO A 26 -28.32 23.81 -11.07
C PRO A 26 -29.62 23.10 -11.46
N ALA A 27 -30.27 23.53 -12.56
CA ALA A 27 -31.50 22.90 -13.02
C ALA A 27 -31.26 21.50 -13.61
N ARG A 28 -30.14 21.29 -14.32
CA ARG A 28 -29.74 19.95 -14.77
C ARG A 28 -29.41 19.03 -13.60
N TRP A 29 -28.75 19.56 -12.57
CA TRP A 29 -28.40 18.83 -11.36
C TRP A 29 -29.64 18.41 -10.57
N ASP A 30 -30.63 19.27 -10.42
CA ASP A 30 -31.90 18.94 -9.76
C ASP A 30 -32.61 17.77 -10.47
N GLU A 31 -32.62 17.76 -11.81
CA GLU A 31 -33.15 16.64 -12.60
C GLU A 31 -32.36 15.34 -12.36
N LEU A 32 -31.02 15.41 -12.41
CA LEU A 32 -30.16 14.25 -12.14
C LEU A 32 -30.36 13.69 -10.72
N ALA A 33 -30.50 14.58 -9.73
CA ALA A 33 -30.80 14.21 -8.36
C ALA A 33 -32.18 13.55 -8.24
N SER A 34 -33.19 14.08 -8.95
CA SER A 34 -34.53 13.46 -9.01
C SER A 34 -34.48 12.06 -9.64
N VAL A 35 -33.70 11.87 -10.72
CA VAL A 35 -33.54 10.56 -11.37
C VAL A 35 -32.98 9.53 -10.38
N VAL A 36 -31.98 9.89 -9.57
CA VAL A 36 -31.41 8.97 -8.56
C VAL A 36 -32.38 8.75 -7.38
N ALA A 37 -33.17 9.75 -7.01
CA ALA A 37 -34.24 9.57 -6.02
C ALA A 37 -35.30 8.57 -6.51
N ASP A 38 -35.73 8.68 -7.78
CA ASP A 38 -36.66 7.75 -8.42
C ASP A 38 -36.07 6.34 -8.50
N LEU A 39 -34.78 6.21 -8.82
CA LEU A 39 -34.09 4.93 -8.78
C LEU A 39 -34.11 4.32 -7.37
N SER A 40 -33.88 5.11 -6.33
CA SER A 40 -33.95 4.64 -4.94
C SER A 40 -35.34 4.15 -4.56
N VAL A 41 -36.41 4.76 -5.08
CA VAL A 41 -37.78 4.25 -4.92
C VAL A 41 -37.95 2.93 -5.65
N LEU A 42 -37.46 2.83 -6.89
CA LEU A 42 -37.54 1.61 -7.68
C LEU A 42 -36.80 0.44 -7.02
N VAL A 43 -35.58 0.65 -6.52
CA VAL A 43 -34.79 -0.37 -5.79
C VAL A 43 -35.51 -0.84 -4.53
N ARG A 44 -36.17 0.06 -3.79
CA ARG A 44 -37.01 -0.32 -2.63
C ARG A 44 -38.28 -1.07 -3.02
N GLY A 45 -38.76 -0.89 -4.25
CA GLY A 45 -39.92 -1.57 -4.80
C GLY A 45 -39.68 -3.04 -5.17
N GLY A 46 -38.42 -3.48 -5.24
CA GLY A 46 -38.04 -4.87 -5.48
C GLY A 46 -37.36 -5.11 -6.83
N PRO A 47 -37.54 -6.31 -7.44
CA PRO A 47 -36.86 -6.67 -8.69
C PRO A 47 -37.13 -5.74 -9.87
N GLY A 48 -36.24 -5.73 -10.87
CA GLY A 48 -36.34 -4.90 -12.07
C GLY A 48 -35.54 -3.59 -12.02
N ALA A 49 -35.02 -3.20 -10.86
CA ALA A 49 -34.19 -2.00 -10.71
C ALA A 49 -32.75 -2.19 -11.19
N ARG A 50 -32.25 -3.44 -11.24
CA ARG A 50 -30.84 -3.75 -11.50
C ARG A 50 -30.38 -3.25 -12.86
N VAL A 51 -31.09 -3.60 -13.94
CA VAL A 51 -30.74 -3.18 -15.31
C VAL A 51 -30.79 -1.66 -15.44
N VAL A 52 -31.81 -1.02 -14.84
CA VAL A 52 -31.96 0.45 -14.86
C VAL A 52 -30.79 1.14 -14.15
N ALA A 53 -30.38 0.64 -12.98
CA ALA A 53 -29.22 1.16 -12.27
C ALA A 53 -27.92 0.95 -13.07
N GLN A 54 -27.73 -0.22 -13.67
CA GLN A 54 -26.56 -0.56 -14.48
C GLN A 54 -26.44 0.37 -15.70
N GLU A 55 -27.53 0.62 -16.42
CA GLU A 55 -27.58 1.56 -17.54
C GLU A 55 -27.33 3.00 -17.09
N LEU A 56 -27.88 3.41 -15.94
CA LEU A 56 -27.69 4.74 -15.39
C LEU A 56 -26.22 4.99 -15.01
N VAL A 57 -25.52 4.00 -14.45
CA VAL A 57 -24.06 4.07 -14.23
C VAL A 57 -23.36 4.35 -15.56
N GLY A 58 -23.71 3.62 -16.62
CA GLY A 58 -23.11 3.82 -17.95
C GLY A 58 -23.29 5.25 -18.48
N VAL A 59 -24.49 5.80 -18.36
CA VAL A 59 -24.79 7.20 -18.78
C VAL A 59 -23.98 8.20 -17.98
N LEU A 60 -23.98 8.08 -16.65
CA LEU A 60 -23.31 9.04 -15.77
C LEU A 60 -21.78 8.97 -15.88
N VAL A 61 -21.21 7.77 -15.97
CA VAL A 61 -19.77 7.58 -16.16
C VAL A 61 -19.33 8.13 -17.50
N ALA A 62 -20.05 7.84 -18.59
CA ALA A 62 -19.74 8.38 -19.91
C ALA A 62 -19.74 9.93 -19.90
N ALA A 63 -20.73 10.55 -19.25
CA ALA A 63 -20.79 11.99 -19.13
C ALA A 63 -19.69 12.59 -18.26
N ALA A 64 -19.29 11.90 -17.17
CA ALA A 64 -18.16 12.36 -16.35
C ALA A 64 -16.82 12.39 -17.12
N GLN A 65 -16.69 11.61 -18.20
CA GLN A 65 -15.52 11.62 -19.08
C GLN A 65 -15.58 12.71 -20.16
N ASP A 66 -16.72 13.38 -20.34
CA ASP A 66 -16.90 14.34 -21.42
C ASP A 66 -15.99 15.55 -21.20
N ARG A 67 -15.12 15.82 -22.18
CA ARG A 67 -14.19 16.94 -22.15
C ARG A 67 -14.90 18.29 -22.32
N GLU A 68 -16.16 18.30 -22.75
CA GLU A 68 -16.99 19.49 -22.81
C GLU A 68 -17.50 19.91 -21.41
N LEU A 69 -17.61 18.96 -20.48
CA LEU A 69 -17.78 19.20 -19.03
C LEU A 69 -16.44 19.63 -18.40
N ARG A 70 -15.92 20.78 -18.83
CA ARG A 70 -14.62 21.33 -18.39
C ARG A 70 -14.59 21.70 -16.92
N ASP A 71 -15.76 22.03 -16.35
CA ASP A 71 -15.87 22.41 -14.96
C ASP A 71 -15.53 21.22 -14.03
N ARG A 72 -14.50 21.41 -13.21
CA ARG A 72 -14.06 20.41 -12.25
C ARG A 72 -15.13 20.13 -11.21
N GLU A 73 -15.89 21.13 -10.78
CA GLU A 73 -16.94 20.97 -9.76
C GLU A 73 -18.07 20.07 -10.26
N HIS A 74 -18.48 20.24 -11.52
CA HIS A 74 -19.51 19.40 -12.14
C HIS A 74 -19.05 17.95 -12.29
N ARG A 75 -17.79 17.71 -12.67
CA ARG A 75 -17.23 16.35 -12.75
C ARG A 75 -17.17 15.65 -11.39
N VAL A 76 -16.76 16.38 -10.35
CA VAL A 76 -16.78 15.86 -8.97
C VAL A 76 -18.20 15.55 -8.51
N ALA A 77 -19.16 16.42 -8.80
CA ALA A 77 -20.57 16.19 -8.48
C ALA A 77 -21.15 14.95 -9.19
N LEU A 78 -20.81 14.75 -10.48
CA LEU A 78 -21.20 13.56 -11.23
C LEU A 78 -20.56 12.29 -10.68
N ALA A 79 -19.28 12.31 -10.31
CA ALA A 79 -18.62 11.18 -9.67
C ALA A 79 -19.35 10.75 -8.39
N GLY A 80 -19.69 11.71 -7.51
CA GLY A 80 -20.50 11.41 -6.31
C GLY A 80 -21.94 10.97 -6.59
N LEU A 81 -22.47 11.21 -7.80
CA LEU A 81 -23.74 10.63 -8.24
C LEU A 81 -23.55 9.19 -8.71
N VAL A 82 -22.47 8.90 -9.44
CA VAL A 82 -22.09 7.53 -9.85
C VAL A 82 -21.94 6.64 -8.63
N ASP A 83 -21.23 7.09 -7.58
CA ASP A 83 -21.05 6.32 -6.34
C ASP A 83 -22.41 5.93 -5.71
N ARG A 84 -23.35 6.88 -5.66
CA ARG A 84 -24.71 6.63 -5.15
C ARG A 84 -25.48 5.64 -6.01
N VAL A 85 -25.35 5.71 -7.33
CA VAL A 85 -26.02 4.76 -8.25
C VAL A 85 -25.38 3.37 -8.15
N LEU A 86 -24.06 3.28 -7.94
CA LEU A 86 -23.37 2.01 -7.69
C LEU A 86 -23.83 1.35 -6.39
N ASP A 87 -24.06 2.13 -5.34
CA ASP A 87 -24.63 1.61 -4.08
C ASP A 87 -26.05 1.07 -4.28
N LEU A 88 -26.89 1.81 -5.03
CA LEU A 88 -28.23 1.36 -5.39
C LEU A 88 -28.22 0.13 -6.29
N HIS A 89 -27.28 0.04 -7.22
CA HIS A 89 -27.09 -1.13 -8.08
C HIS A 89 -26.69 -2.37 -7.25
N ALA A 90 -25.77 -2.23 -6.28
CA ALA A 90 -25.41 -3.32 -5.38
C ALA A 90 -26.62 -3.85 -4.59
N VAL A 91 -27.47 -2.96 -4.06
CA VAL A 91 -28.72 -3.35 -3.39
C VAL A 91 -29.69 -4.04 -4.36
N ALA A 92 -29.82 -3.53 -5.59
CA ALA A 92 -30.65 -4.16 -6.61
C ALA A 92 -30.17 -5.57 -7.00
N CYS A 93 -28.85 -5.78 -7.06
CA CYS A 93 -28.26 -7.10 -7.29
C CYS A 93 -28.61 -8.10 -6.17
N LEU A 94 -28.76 -7.66 -4.91
CA LEU A 94 -29.19 -8.55 -3.84
C LEU A 94 -30.65 -8.99 -3.99
N ALA A 95 -31.52 -8.10 -4.47
CA ALA A 95 -32.94 -8.39 -4.69
C ALA A 95 -33.18 -9.24 -5.96
N GLU A 96 -32.34 -9.06 -6.98
CA GLU A 96 -32.37 -9.79 -8.25
C GLU A 96 -30.94 -10.21 -8.64
N PRO A 97 -30.41 -11.31 -8.07
CA PRO A 97 -29.05 -11.76 -8.31
C PRO A 97 -28.76 -11.99 -9.80
N PRO A 98 -27.75 -11.31 -10.37
CA PRO A 98 -27.28 -11.60 -11.72
C PRO A 98 -26.45 -12.89 -11.75
N ASP A 99 -26.04 -13.32 -12.94
CA ASP A 99 -24.91 -14.23 -13.07
C ASP A 99 -23.66 -13.60 -12.47
N GLY A 100 -23.05 -14.26 -11.48
CA GLY A 100 -21.92 -13.71 -10.72
C GLY A 100 -20.71 -13.37 -11.58
N ARG A 101 -20.42 -14.19 -12.62
CA ARG A 101 -19.35 -13.90 -13.58
C ARG A 101 -19.69 -12.75 -14.50
N GLY A 102 -20.94 -12.64 -14.95
CA GLY A 102 -21.44 -11.50 -15.71
C GLY A 102 -21.31 -10.20 -14.93
N LEU A 103 -21.68 -10.21 -13.64
CA LEU A 103 -21.50 -9.06 -12.74
C LEU A 103 -20.03 -8.72 -12.57
N ALA A 104 -19.17 -9.72 -12.30
CA ALA A 104 -17.73 -9.52 -12.19
C ALA A 104 -17.14 -8.91 -13.47
N SER A 105 -17.53 -9.41 -14.64
CA SER A 105 -17.08 -8.89 -15.93
C SER A 105 -17.51 -7.44 -16.13
N TRP A 106 -18.72 -7.08 -15.72
CA TRP A 106 -19.22 -5.72 -15.80
C TRP A 106 -18.48 -4.77 -14.85
N LEU A 107 -18.25 -5.17 -13.60
CA LEU A 107 -17.49 -4.37 -12.63
C LEU A 107 -16.05 -4.15 -13.08
N LEU A 108 -15.41 -5.18 -13.65
CA LEU A 108 -14.05 -5.09 -14.17
C LEU A 108 -14.00 -4.14 -15.37
N TRP A 109 -14.90 -4.31 -16.34
CA TRP A 109 -15.03 -3.38 -17.47
C TRP A 109 -15.27 -1.95 -17.01
N LEU A 110 -16.10 -1.73 -15.98
CA LEU A 110 -16.37 -0.41 -15.44
C LEU A 110 -15.11 0.25 -14.86
N GLN A 111 -14.25 -0.53 -14.22
CA GLN A 111 -13.03 -0.01 -13.61
C GLN A 111 -11.86 0.12 -14.58
N THR A 112 -11.85 -0.61 -15.71
CA THR A 112 -10.73 -0.59 -16.66
C THR A 112 -11.07 0.00 -18.02
N GLY A 113 -12.34 0.23 -18.31
CA GLY A 113 -12.84 0.65 -19.64
C GLY A 113 -12.85 2.15 -19.87
N PHE A 114 -12.56 2.96 -18.85
CA PHE A 114 -12.68 4.42 -18.89
C PHE A 114 -11.36 5.11 -18.52
N ALA A 115 -11.20 6.37 -18.96
CA ALA A 115 -9.97 7.12 -18.69
C ALA A 115 -9.86 7.54 -17.22
N GLU A 116 -10.97 7.95 -16.63
CA GLU A 116 -11.16 8.23 -15.19
C GLU A 116 -12.26 7.28 -14.68
N PRO A 117 -11.95 5.99 -14.45
CA PRO A 117 -12.95 5.01 -14.06
C PRO A 117 -13.48 5.30 -12.64
N PRO A 118 -14.76 5.00 -12.37
CA PRO A 118 -15.31 5.15 -11.03
C PRO A 118 -14.66 4.18 -10.05
N GLU A 119 -14.71 4.53 -8.78
CA GLU A 119 -14.28 3.65 -7.69
C GLU A 119 -15.43 2.69 -7.35
N VAL A 120 -15.13 1.39 -7.36
CA VAL A 120 -16.12 0.35 -7.07
C VAL A 120 -15.71 -0.30 -5.75
N ARG A 121 -16.59 -0.26 -4.77
CA ARG A 121 -16.44 -1.02 -3.53
C ARG A 121 -16.93 -2.45 -3.74
N LEU A 122 -16.11 -3.46 -3.45
CA LEU A 122 -16.46 -4.87 -3.64
C LEU A 122 -17.39 -5.39 -2.55
N ALA A 123 -17.26 -4.88 -1.32
CA ALA A 123 -18.03 -5.39 -0.18
C ALA A 123 -19.57 -5.40 -0.41
N PRO A 124 -20.20 -4.35 -0.97
CA PRO A 124 -21.63 -4.38 -1.31
C PRO A 124 -22.01 -5.43 -2.37
N TYR A 125 -21.07 -5.84 -3.24
CA TYR A 125 -21.30 -6.78 -4.32
C TYR A 125 -20.97 -8.24 -3.96
N ALA A 126 -20.21 -8.48 -2.88
CA ALA A 126 -19.64 -9.79 -2.54
C ALA A 126 -20.67 -10.93 -2.57
N SER A 127 -21.84 -10.73 -1.93
CA SER A 127 -22.91 -11.75 -1.91
C SER A 127 -23.54 -11.99 -3.27
N SER A 128 -23.62 -10.97 -4.13
CA SER A 128 -24.20 -11.08 -5.48
C SER A 128 -23.21 -11.68 -6.48
N LEU A 129 -21.91 -11.46 -6.27
CA LEU A 129 -20.84 -12.10 -7.04
C LEU A 129 -20.77 -13.59 -6.76
N GLY A 130 -20.97 -13.98 -5.49
CA GLY A 130 -20.72 -15.33 -5.01
C GLY A 130 -19.25 -15.72 -5.13
N GLU A 131 -18.93 -16.94 -4.69
CA GLU A 131 -17.55 -17.45 -4.71
C GLU A 131 -16.98 -17.52 -6.13
N ASP A 132 -17.77 -18.05 -7.08
CA ASP A 132 -17.34 -18.21 -8.48
C ASP A 132 -17.10 -16.86 -9.19
N GLY A 133 -17.97 -15.87 -8.95
CA GLY A 133 -17.82 -14.53 -9.54
C GLY A 133 -16.63 -13.80 -8.96
N LEU A 134 -16.42 -13.86 -7.65
CA LEU A 134 -15.27 -13.25 -6.98
C LEU A 134 -13.95 -13.91 -7.39
N ALA A 135 -13.91 -15.24 -7.48
CA ALA A 135 -12.74 -15.97 -7.93
C ALA A 135 -12.37 -15.61 -9.38
N TRP A 136 -13.36 -15.54 -10.28
CA TRP A 136 -13.14 -15.09 -11.66
C TRP A 136 -12.66 -13.64 -11.71
N TYR A 137 -13.30 -12.75 -10.96
CA TYR A 137 -12.93 -11.33 -10.89
C TYR A 137 -11.47 -11.15 -10.45
N ARG A 138 -11.08 -11.85 -9.39
CA ARG A 138 -9.71 -11.86 -8.88
C ARG A 138 -8.71 -12.39 -9.91
N ALA A 139 -8.99 -13.54 -10.52
CA ALA A 139 -8.08 -14.15 -11.50
C ALA A 139 -7.83 -13.22 -12.69
N GLU A 140 -8.89 -12.60 -13.21
CA GLU A 140 -8.82 -11.67 -14.33
C GLU A 140 -8.10 -10.36 -14.00
N ALA A 141 -8.31 -9.85 -12.78
CA ALA A 141 -7.61 -8.68 -12.25
C ALA A 141 -6.11 -8.95 -12.10
N VAL A 142 -5.75 -10.03 -11.41
CA VAL A 142 -4.36 -10.45 -11.19
C VAL A 142 -3.65 -10.68 -12.53
N ALA A 143 -4.27 -11.39 -13.47
CA ALA A 143 -3.66 -11.69 -14.75
C ALA A 143 -3.37 -10.43 -15.59
N ARG A 144 -4.22 -9.39 -15.51
CA ARG A 144 -3.94 -8.09 -16.14
C ARG A 144 -2.86 -7.34 -15.40
N PHE A 145 -2.93 -7.30 -14.07
CA PHE A 145 -1.99 -6.59 -13.22
C PHE A 145 -0.56 -7.14 -13.34
N GLU A 146 -0.40 -8.46 -13.42
CA GLU A 146 0.90 -9.11 -13.57
C GLU A 146 1.65 -8.66 -14.84
N ARG A 147 0.93 -8.37 -15.92
CA ARG A 147 1.52 -7.89 -17.19
C ARG A 147 2.05 -6.46 -17.11
N LEU A 148 1.64 -5.68 -16.11
CA LEU A 148 2.16 -4.33 -15.94
C LEU A 148 3.66 -4.38 -15.61
N PRO A 149 4.49 -3.52 -16.22
CA PRO A 149 5.91 -3.49 -15.91
C PRO A 149 6.15 -3.08 -14.44
N VAL A 150 7.20 -3.59 -13.82
CA VAL A 150 7.64 -3.11 -12.51
C VAL A 150 8.45 -1.83 -12.72
N ILE A 151 8.22 -0.80 -11.91
CA ILE A 151 9.09 0.38 -11.88
C ILE A 151 10.29 0.03 -11.00
N GLY A 152 11.47 -0.08 -11.60
CA GLY A 152 12.70 -0.45 -10.91
C GLY A 152 13.30 0.67 -10.08
N PHE A 153 14.25 0.33 -9.22
CA PHE A 153 14.92 1.31 -8.34
C PHE A 153 15.62 2.41 -9.15
N GLY A 154 15.35 3.68 -8.80
CA GLY A 154 15.88 4.84 -9.51
C GLY A 154 15.16 5.17 -10.82
N GLU A 155 14.20 4.36 -11.24
CA GLU A 155 13.35 4.65 -12.39
C GLU A 155 12.19 5.55 -11.98
N THR A 156 11.70 6.33 -12.94
CA THR A 156 10.46 7.10 -12.77
C THR A 156 9.36 6.44 -13.58
N GLY A 157 8.24 6.15 -12.91
CA GLY A 157 7.04 5.67 -13.57
C GLY A 157 6.55 6.66 -14.63
N ARG A 158 6.04 6.13 -15.75
CA ARG A 158 5.30 6.94 -16.71
C ARG A 158 3.83 6.99 -16.32
N TYR A 159 3.16 8.06 -16.70
CA TYR A 159 1.70 8.13 -16.60
C TYR A 159 1.08 7.03 -17.48
N ASP A 160 0.30 6.16 -16.85
CA ASP A 160 -0.33 4.99 -17.46
C ASP A 160 -1.70 4.78 -16.82
N ARG A 161 -2.78 5.09 -17.54
CA ARG A 161 -4.14 5.00 -17.00
C ARG A 161 -4.53 3.59 -16.60
N GLU A 162 -4.11 2.60 -17.38
CA GLU A 162 -4.44 1.20 -17.11
C GLU A 162 -3.75 0.73 -15.82
N ARG A 163 -2.49 1.12 -15.61
CA ARG A 163 -1.80 0.90 -14.32
C ARG A 163 -2.60 1.47 -13.16
N TRP A 164 -3.03 2.73 -13.24
CA TRP A 164 -3.72 3.39 -12.13
C TRP A 164 -5.07 2.74 -11.82
N ALA A 165 -5.81 2.36 -12.86
CA ALA A 165 -7.07 1.63 -12.71
C ALA A 165 -6.85 0.26 -12.03
N LEU A 166 -5.87 -0.51 -12.50
CA LEU A 166 -5.59 -1.83 -11.95
C LEU A 166 -4.98 -1.77 -10.56
N LEU A 167 -4.19 -0.73 -10.21
CA LEU A 167 -3.70 -0.53 -8.84
C LEU A 167 -4.86 -0.38 -7.86
N ARG A 168 -5.79 0.55 -8.11
CA ARG A 168 -6.96 0.74 -7.24
C ARG A 168 -7.81 -0.52 -7.11
N LEU A 169 -8.02 -1.20 -8.24
CA LEU A 169 -8.79 -2.45 -8.26
C LEU A 169 -8.12 -3.54 -7.41
N MET A 170 -6.80 -3.68 -7.51
CA MET A 170 -6.05 -4.67 -6.74
C MET A 170 -5.94 -4.30 -5.25
N GLU A 171 -5.89 -3.01 -4.92
CA GLU A 171 -5.95 -2.50 -3.54
C GLU A 171 -7.30 -2.85 -2.89
N GLU A 172 -8.42 -2.55 -3.57
CA GLU A 172 -9.77 -2.91 -3.11
C GLU A 172 -9.91 -4.44 -2.95
N LEU A 173 -9.34 -5.24 -3.87
CA LEU A 173 -9.32 -6.70 -3.73
C LEU A 173 -8.52 -7.18 -2.52
N ALA A 174 -7.34 -6.61 -2.31
CA ALA A 174 -6.48 -6.97 -1.18
C ALA A 174 -7.17 -6.64 0.14
N GLU A 175 -7.80 -5.46 0.25
CA GLU A 175 -8.55 -5.03 1.43
C GLU A 175 -9.78 -5.91 1.65
N HIS A 176 -10.60 -6.12 0.62
CA HIS A 176 -11.83 -6.91 0.74
C HIS A 176 -11.56 -8.37 1.14
N CYS A 177 -10.51 -8.99 0.58
CA CYS A 177 -10.16 -10.38 0.86
C CYS A 177 -9.20 -10.54 2.05
N GLY A 178 -8.67 -9.45 2.63
CA GLY A 178 -7.59 -9.52 3.62
C GLY A 178 -6.33 -10.22 3.09
N ASP A 179 -6.04 -10.05 1.79
CA ASP A 179 -5.02 -10.83 1.09
C ASP A 179 -3.67 -10.11 1.05
N VAL A 180 -2.77 -10.58 1.90
CA VAL A 180 -1.41 -10.04 2.04
C VAL A 180 -0.58 -10.26 0.76
N ASP A 181 -0.77 -11.36 0.04
CA ASP A 181 -0.04 -11.59 -1.22
C ASP A 181 -0.45 -10.60 -2.30
N LEU A 182 -1.74 -10.26 -2.38
CA LEU A 182 -2.21 -9.21 -3.27
C LEU A 182 -1.64 -7.84 -2.87
N GLN A 183 -1.64 -7.51 -1.57
CA GLN A 183 -1.06 -6.26 -1.09
C GLN A 183 0.44 -6.16 -1.41
N VAL A 184 1.19 -7.25 -1.22
CA VAL A 184 2.61 -7.35 -1.61
C VAL A 184 2.79 -7.20 -3.11
N SER A 185 1.93 -7.83 -3.94
CA SER A 185 1.96 -7.70 -5.39
C SER A 185 1.77 -6.25 -5.84
N VAL A 186 0.80 -5.54 -5.24
CA VAL A 186 0.53 -4.12 -5.49
C VAL A 186 1.76 -3.27 -5.19
N LEU A 187 2.27 -3.36 -3.96
CA LEU A 187 3.42 -2.59 -3.52
C LEU A 187 4.69 -2.92 -4.35
N SER A 188 4.80 -4.15 -4.83
CA SER A 188 5.94 -4.60 -5.64
C SER A 188 5.93 -4.07 -7.09
N LYS A 189 4.85 -3.44 -7.56
CA LYS A 189 4.82 -2.81 -8.90
C LYS A 189 5.55 -1.48 -8.97
N ASP A 190 5.80 -0.84 -7.83
CA ASP A 190 6.65 0.33 -7.73
C ASP A 190 7.76 0.07 -6.72
N LEU A 191 8.98 -0.14 -7.21
CA LEU A 191 10.20 -0.31 -6.42
C LEU A 191 11.20 0.83 -6.70
N SER A 192 10.70 1.98 -7.12
CA SER A 192 11.50 3.16 -7.51
C SER A 192 12.38 3.72 -6.42
N SER A 193 12.09 3.41 -5.15
CA SER A 193 12.82 3.92 -3.99
C SER A 193 12.95 2.86 -2.91
N GLY A 194 13.94 3.03 -2.03
CA GLY A 194 14.12 2.14 -0.88
C GLY A 194 12.93 2.14 0.08
N TRP A 195 12.11 3.19 0.07
CA TRP A 195 10.89 3.27 0.89
C TRP A 195 9.84 2.26 0.44
N HIS A 196 9.76 1.94 -0.85
CA HIS A 196 8.82 0.93 -1.35
C HIS A 196 9.21 -0.48 -0.87
N TYR A 197 10.50 -0.82 -0.87
CA TYR A 197 10.97 -2.07 -0.25
C TYR A 197 10.62 -2.14 1.25
N LEU A 198 10.76 -1.01 1.95
CA LEU A 198 10.41 -0.93 3.36
C LEU A 198 8.91 -1.12 3.60
N GLN A 199 8.05 -0.58 2.73
CA GLN A 199 6.61 -0.77 2.79
C GLN A 199 6.24 -2.24 2.61
N VAL A 200 6.81 -2.93 1.61
CA VAL A 200 6.56 -4.37 1.42
C VAL A 200 7.00 -5.18 2.64
N ALA A 201 8.21 -4.93 3.16
CA ALA A 201 8.71 -5.62 4.35
C ALA A 201 7.84 -5.35 5.59
N THR A 202 7.29 -4.15 5.72
CA THR A 202 6.38 -3.76 6.82
C THR A 202 5.08 -4.55 6.75
N VAL A 203 4.45 -4.61 5.57
CA VAL A 203 3.22 -5.39 5.37
C VAL A 203 3.43 -6.87 5.71
N LEU A 204 4.54 -7.45 5.26
CA LEU A 204 4.87 -8.85 5.55
C LEU A 204 5.12 -9.10 7.04
N ARG A 205 5.85 -8.20 7.71
CA ARG A 205 6.04 -8.28 9.17
C ARG A 205 4.71 -8.22 9.90
N ASP A 206 3.86 -7.25 9.56
CA ASP A 206 2.60 -7.02 10.26
C ASP A 206 1.64 -8.21 10.06
N ALA A 207 1.80 -8.95 8.96
CA ALA A 207 1.16 -10.24 8.70
C ALA A 207 1.84 -11.46 9.35
N GLY A 208 2.91 -11.27 10.13
CA GLY A 208 3.66 -12.35 10.79
C GLY A 208 4.58 -13.17 9.87
N ARG A 209 4.82 -12.72 8.63
CA ARG A 209 5.67 -13.38 7.62
C ARG A 209 7.12 -12.91 7.73
N SER A 210 7.72 -13.13 8.90
CA SER A 210 9.06 -12.64 9.27
C SER A 210 10.17 -12.99 8.27
N GLY A 211 10.17 -14.22 7.74
CA GLY A 211 11.17 -14.67 6.77
C GLY A 211 11.15 -13.82 5.50
N GLU A 212 9.97 -13.64 4.92
CA GLU A 212 9.79 -12.85 3.70
C GLU A 212 10.01 -11.36 3.94
N ALA A 213 9.64 -10.84 5.10
CA ALA A 213 9.96 -9.47 5.49
C ALA A 213 11.49 -9.23 5.47
N LEU A 214 12.28 -10.18 6.00
CA LEU A 214 13.75 -10.10 5.96
C LEU A 214 14.33 -10.24 4.55
N GLU A 215 13.73 -11.06 3.69
CA GLU A 215 14.13 -11.15 2.28
C GLU A 215 13.90 -9.80 1.57
N TRP A 216 12.79 -9.13 1.83
CA TRP A 216 12.50 -7.81 1.28
C TRP A 216 13.41 -6.72 1.86
N VAL A 217 13.78 -6.80 3.14
CA VAL A 217 14.81 -5.95 3.74
C VAL A 217 16.13 -6.10 2.98
N GLU A 218 16.60 -7.33 2.77
CA GLU A 218 17.85 -7.59 2.05
C GLU A 218 17.80 -7.04 0.61
N ARG A 219 16.70 -7.29 -0.12
CA ARG A 219 16.50 -6.74 -1.47
C ARG A 219 16.57 -5.21 -1.49
N GLY A 220 15.94 -4.55 -0.51
CA GLY A 220 16.00 -3.09 -0.38
C GLY A 220 17.39 -2.57 -0.05
N LEU A 221 18.15 -3.26 0.81
CA LEU A 221 19.53 -2.90 1.15
C LEU A 221 20.46 -3.03 -0.06
N VAL A 222 20.31 -4.09 -0.85
CA VAL A 222 21.04 -4.27 -2.12
C VAL A 222 20.70 -3.16 -3.10
N ALA A 223 19.41 -2.86 -3.32
CA ALA A 223 18.97 -1.83 -4.25
C ALA A 223 19.46 -0.42 -3.85
N THR A 224 19.39 -0.09 -2.56
CA THR A 224 19.77 1.23 -2.05
C THR A 224 21.28 1.44 -1.95
N GLY A 225 22.07 0.36 -1.86
CA GLY A 225 23.52 0.44 -1.64
C GLY A 225 23.89 1.26 -0.41
N GLY A 226 23.08 1.17 0.66
CA GLY A 226 23.31 1.89 1.93
C GLY A 226 22.77 3.33 1.98
N ARG A 227 22.08 3.83 0.95
CA ARG A 227 21.52 5.19 0.91
C ARG A 227 20.02 5.24 1.17
N GLY A 228 19.47 6.44 1.39
CA GLY A 228 18.03 6.65 1.51
C GLY A 228 17.40 5.84 2.66
N ALA A 229 16.47 4.94 2.35
CA ALA A 229 15.75 4.13 3.34
C ALA A 229 16.58 3.01 3.99
N ALA A 230 17.86 2.82 3.62
CA ALA A 230 18.71 1.74 4.11
C ALA A 230 18.74 1.62 5.63
N LEU A 231 18.89 2.73 6.36
CA LEU A 231 18.90 2.71 7.82
C LEU A 231 17.57 2.18 8.41
N ARG A 232 16.44 2.55 7.81
CA ARG A 232 15.11 2.09 8.24
C ARG A 232 14.86 0.63 7.88
N LEU A 233 15.38 0.17 6.76
CA LEU A 233 15.37 -1.25 6.38
C LEU A 233 16.17 -2.09 7.38
N VAL A 234 17.36 -1.62 7.80
CA VAL A 234 18.15 -2.29 8.85
C VAL A 234 17.40 -2.28 10.18
N ASP A 235 16.76 -1.17 10.56
CA ASP A 235 15.96 -1.09 11.78
C ASP A 235 14.85 -2.14 11.77
N LEU A 236 14.05 -2.18 10.71
CA LEU A 236 12.98 -3.16 10.58
C LEU A 236 13.51 -4.59 10.65
N GLY A 237 14.59 -4.90 9.94
CA GLY A 237 15.16 -6.24 9.94
C GLY A 237 15.76 -6.66 11.29
N VAL A 238 16.34 -5.71 12.03
CA VAL A 238 16.84 -5.95 13.39
C VAL A 238 15.68 -6.21 14.34
N ASP A 239 14.66 -5.35 14.33
CA ASP A 239 13.47 -5.52 15.18
C ASP A 239 12.78 -6.86 14.87
N GLU A 240 12.74 -7.27 13.60
CA GLU A 240 12.22 -8.56 13.18
C GLU A 240 13.03 -9.74 13.72
N CYS A 241 14.34 -9.71 13.52
CA CYS A 241 15.24 -10.74 14.04
C CYS A 241 15.13 -10.87 15.56
N LEU A 242 15.06 -9.75 16.28
CA LEU A 242 14.92 -9.77 17.74
C LEU A 242 13.58 -10.36 18.18
N ARG A 243 12.47 -10.04 17.49
CA ARG A 243 11.16 -10.63 17.76
C ARG A 243 11.13 -12.14 17.53
N ALA A 244 11.85 -12.60 16.51
CA ALA A 244 12.01 -14.02 16.19
C ALA A 244 13.06 -14.74 17.05
N GLY A 245 13.79 -14.03 17.93
CA GLY A 245 14.86 -14.58 18.75
C GLY A 245 16.18 -14.83 18.01
N TRP A 246 16.35 -14.33 16.79
CA TRP A 246 17.55 -14.45 15.97
C TRP A 246 18.54 -13.32 16.26
N VAL A 247 19.04 -13.33 17.49
CA VAL A 247 19.92 -12.30 18.06
C VAL A 247 21.19 -12.09 17.22
N GLU A 248 21.86 -13.18 16.84
CA GLU A 248 23.10 -13.13 16.08
C GLU A 248 22.88 -12.49 14.71
N ARG A 249 21.74 -12.80 14.07
CA ARG A 249 21.35 -12.22 12.78
C ARG A 249 21.06 -10.73 12.90
N ALA A 250 20.50 -10.27 14.03
CA ALA A 250 20.28 -8.85 14.29
C ALA A 250 21.61 -8.09 14.43
N VAL A 251 22.57 -8.64 15.18
CA VAL A 251 23.92 -8.05 15.32
C VAL A 251 24.63 -8.01 13.96
N GLU A 252 24.53 -9.09 13.18
CA GLU A 252 25.13 -9.17 11.85
C GLU A 252 24.54 -8.15 10.87
N LEU A 253 23.21 -7.94 10.88
CA LEU A 253 22.57 -6.90 10.07
C LEU A 253 23.12 -5.50 10.40
N ARG A 254 23.28 -5.17 11.70
CA ARG A 254 23.88 -3.90 12.12
C ARG A 254 25.35 -3.79 11.71
N ARG A 255 26.09 -4.89 11.81
CA ARG A 255 27.50 -4.96 11.41
C ARG A 255 27.65 -4.67 9.92
N ARG A 256 26.90 -5.38 9.06
CA ARG A 256 26.91 -5.15 7.61
C ARG A 256 26.54 -3.72 7.24
N ALA A 257 25.54 -3.15 7.92
CA ALA A 257 25.14 -1.76 7.71
C ALA A 257 26.27 -0.77 8.06
N PHE A 258 26.93 -0.97 9.21
CA PHE A 258 28.09 -0.16 9.60
C PHE A 258 29.23 -0.29 8.59
N LEU A 259 29.56 -1.51 8.15
CA LEU A 259 30.64 -1.74 7.19
C LEU A 259 30.35 -1.11 5.81
N ALA A 260 29.09 -1.09 5.39
CA ALA A 260 28.68 -0.48 4.13
C ALA A 260 28.73 1.06 4.15
N CYS A 261 28.43 1.67 5.30
CA CYS A 261 28.47 3.12 5.47
C CYS A 261 28.93 3.49 6.90
N PRO A 262 30.24 3.47 7.17
CA PRO A 262 30.76 3.75 8.51
C PRO A 262 30.41 5.16 8.96
N GLY A 263 29.70 5.28 10.09
CA GLY A 263 29.36 6.57 10.68
C GLY A 263 28.93 6.45 12.14
N VAL A 264 28.96 7.56 12.89
CA VAL A 264 28.64 7.61 14.33
C VAL A 264 27.31 6.94 14.66
N GLU A 265 26.27 7.20 13.86
CA GLU A 265 24.94 6.63 14.08
C GLU A 265 24.93 5.10 13.90
N THR A 266 25.49 4.59 12.79
CA THR A 266 25.57 3.15 12.53
C THR A 266 26.42 2.42 13.57
N TYR A 267 27.51 3.05 14.03
CA TYR A 267 28.36 2.53 15.11
C TYR A 267 27.60 2.44 16.43
N THR A 268 26.92 3.52 16.82
CA THR A 268 26.16 3.58 18.08
C THR A 268 25.06 2.53 18.12
N ARG A 269 24.34 2.32 17.00
CA ARG A 269 23.30 1.29 16.90
C ARG A 269 23.87 -0.13 16.91
N LEU A 270 25.02 -0.37 16.27
CA LEU A 270 25.74 -1.64 16.35
C LEU A 270 26.19 -1.93 17.79
N ARG A 271 26.80 -0.95 18.45
CA ARG A 271 27.22 -1.05 19.85
C ARG A 271 26.05 -1.40 20.75
N ALA A 272 24.93 -0.69 20.63
CA ALA A 272 23.74 -0.95 21.44
C ALA A 272 23.23 -2.39 21.26
N ALA A 273 23.10 -2.85 20.02
CA ALA A 273 22.68 -4.21 19.71
C ALA A 273 23.66 -5.24 20.29
N ALA A 274 24.95 -5.17 19.97
CA ALA A 274 25.94 -6.13 20.45
C ALA A 274 26.12 -6.11 21.98
N SER A 275 25.96 -4.94 22.62
CA SER A 275 26.08 -4.81 24.08
C SER A 275 24.92 -5.47 24.82
N ALA A 276 23.70 -5.37 24.28
CA ALA A 276 22.51 -6.00 24.86
C ALA A 276 22.64 -7.54 24.93
N TRP A 277 23.48 -8.13 24.06
CA TRP A 277 23.67 -9.57 23.93
C TRP A 277 25.03 -10.08 24.45
N GLY A 278 25.87 -9.18 24.99
CA GLY A 278 27.16 -9.53 25.58
C GLY A 278 28.30 -9.78 24.59
N ASP A 279 28.08 -9.58 23.29
CA ASP A 279 29.10 -9.84 22.24
C ASP A 279 29.88 -8.58 21.81
N TRP A 280 29.65 -7.45 22.49
CA TRP A 280 30.30 -6.19 22.15
C TRP A 280 31.83 -6.24 22.08
N PRO A 281 32.57 -6.87 23.01
CA PRO A 281 34.02 -6.90 22.94
C PRO A 281 34.57 -7.52 21.65
N ALA A 282 33.98 -8.62 21.18
CA ALA A 282 34.39 -9.29 19.95
C ALA A 282 34.01 -8.47 18.70
N VAL A 283 32.76 -7.99 18.65
CA VAL A 283 32.26 -7.12 17.58
C VAL A 283 33.10 -5.86 17.45
N ARG A 284 33.46 -5.23 18.58
CA ARG A 284 34.27 -4.01 18.63
C ARG A 284 35.68 -4.23 18.08
N ALA A 285 36.37 -5.29 18.48
CA ALA A 285 37.73 -5.57 18.01
C ALA A 285 37.78 -5.68 16.48
N GLU A 286 36.78 -6.32 15.88
CA GLU A 286 36.68 -6.48 14.44
C GLU A 286 36.33 -5.17 13.71
N VAL A 287 35.39 -4.39 14.26
CA VAL A 287 35.04 -3.05 13.75
C VAL A 287 36.26 -2.12 13.75
N LEU A 288 37.02 -2.10 14.85
CA LEU A 288 38.23 -1.30 15.00
C LEU A 288 39.30 -1.65 13.96
N ALA A 289 39.49 -2.94 13.66
CA ALA A 289 40.43 -3.40 12.66
C ALA A 289 40.07 -2.93 11.23
N ARG A 290 38.80 -2.61 10.96
CA ARG A 290 38.29 -2.22 9.64
C ARG A 290 38.20 -0.70 9.41
N VAL A 291 38.24 0.09 10.47
CA VAL A 291 38.10 1.57 10.45
C VAL A 291 39.39 2.31 10.02
N GLY A 292 40.43 1.59 9.57
CA GLY A 292 41.70 2.15 9.13
C GLY A 292 41.64 3.04 7.87
N ASP A 293 42.30 4.20 7.97
CA ASP A 293 42.68 5.23 6.97
C ASP A 293 41.61 6.02 6.19
N GLY A 294 40.31 5.69 6.26
CA GLY A 294 39.27 6.38 5.44
C GLY A 294 38.05 6.95 6.16
N VAL A 295 37.97 6.82 7.48
CA VAL A 295 36.73 7.08 8.25
C VAL A 295 36.65 8.51 8.80
N ASP A 296 35.45 9.09 8.89
CA ASP A 296 35.20 10.42 9.46
C ASP A 296 35.84 10.59 10.86
N ASP A 297 36.48 11.74 11.09
CA ASP A 297 37.11 12.12 12.36
C ASP A 297 36.13 12.06 13.54
N ALA A 298 34.84 12.36 13.31
CA ALA A 298 33.82 12.26 14.35
C ALA A 298 33.65 10.82 14.85
N LEU A 299 33.66 9.84 13.94
CA LEU A 299 33.58 8.42 14.31
C LEU A 299 34.87 7.97 15.00
N ARG A 300 36.05 8.42 14.54
CA ARG A 300 37.32 8.14 15.22
C ARG A 300 37.33 8.64 16.66
N GLN A 301 36.82 9.84 16.93
CA GLN A 301 36.75 10.41 18.28
C GLN A 301 35.83 9.60 19.21
N VAL A 302 34.64 9.21 18.74
CA VAL A 302 33.70 8.37 19.53
C VAL A 302 34.34 7.03 19.87
N VAL A 303 34.99 6.41 18.89
CA VAL A 303 35.69 5.13 19.05
C VAL A 303 36.90 5.25 20.00
N ALA A 304 37.67 6.34 19.92
CA ALA A 304 38.83 6.59 20.77
C ALA A 304 38.43 6.87 22.23
N ALA A 305 37.36 7.64 22.46
CA ALA A 305 36.84 7.94 23.79
C ALA A 305 36.40 6.66 24.53
N GLU A 306 35.77 5.70 23.83
CA GLU A 306 35.42 4.40 24.40
C GLU A 306 36.65 3.54 24.74
N SER A 307 37.74 3.69 23.99
CA SER A 307 39.00 2.97 24.23
C SER A 307 39.71 3.49 25.49
N GLY A 308 39.72 4.81 25.70
CA GLY A 308 40.34 5.43 26.88
C GLY A 308 39.57 5.23 28.19
N GLY A 309 38.28 4.90 28.14
CA GLY A 309 37.47 4.61 29.34
C GLY A 309 37.61 3.18 29.88
N ALA A 310 38.11 2.23 29.07
CA ALA A 310 38.30 0.84 29.49
C ALA A 310 39.62 0.62 30.26
N GLU A 311 40.63 1.48 30.04
CA GLU A 311 41.93 1.37 30.70
C GLU A 311 41.98 1.97 32.12
N SER A 312 40.98 2.79 32.51
CA SER A 312 40.95 3.43 33.83
C SER A 312 40.28 2.61 34.95
N GLY A 313 39.70 1.43 34.64
CA GLY A 313 39.00 0.57 35.60
C GLY A 313 39.79 -0.62 36.15
N GLY A 314 41.07 -0.79 35.76
CA GLY A 314 41.86 -2.00 36.01
C GLY A 314 43.02 -1.89 37.01
N ALA A 315 43.22 -0.75 37.67
CA ALA A 315 44.40 -0.51 38.50
C ALA A 315 44.07 -0.11 39.94
N GLU A 316 43.37 -0.95 40.68
CA GLU A 316 43.44 -0.93 42.15
C GLU A 316 43.31 -2.37 42.71
N SER A 317 44.42 -3.11 42.69
CA SER A 317 44.65 -4.19 43.65
C SER A 317 46.14 -4.39 43.88
N GLY A 318 46.55 -4.29 45.14
CA GLY A 318 47.77 -4.91 45.64
C GLY A 318 48.92 -3.97 45.98
N ALA A 319 48.88 -3.40 47.17
CA ALA A 319 50.11 -3.06 47.90
C ALA A 319 50.04 -3.69 49.30
N ALA A 320 50.71 -4.83 49.43
CA ALA A 320 50.96 -5.53 50.67
C ALA A 320 51.79 -4.66 51.63
N GLY A 321 51.38 -4.61 52.90
CA GLY A 321 52.14 -4.03 54.00
C GLY A 321 52.45 -5.09 55.04
N THR A 322 53.47 -5.92 54.80
CA THR A 322 54.09 -6.75 55.82
C THR A 322 55.05 -5.90 56.66
N ARG A 323 54.81 -5.77 57.97
CA ARG A 323 55.87 -5.54 58.96
C ARG A 323 55.59 -6.31 60.24
N ASP A 324 56.56 -7.14 60.58
CA ASP A 324 56.65 -7.97 61.77
C ASP A 324 57.56 -7.28 62.83
N SER A 325 57.20 -7.47 64.10
CA SER A 325 58.01 -7.49 65.33
C SER A 325 58.79 -6.25 65.82
N ARG A 326 58.45 -5.75 67.03
CA ARG A 326 59.24 -5.95 68.29
C ARG A 326 58.78 -5.05 69.45
N ALA A 327 58.87 -5.67 70.65
CA ALA A 327 58.88 -5.16 72.04
C ALA A 327 57.55 -5.23 72.79
#